data_AF-J3IL69-F1
#
_entry.id   AF-J3IL69-F1
#
_cell.length_a   1.000
_cell.length_b   1.000
_cell.length_c   1.000
_cell.angle_alpha   90.00
_cell.angle_beta   90.00
_cell.angle_gamma   90.00
#
_symmetry.space_group_name_H-M   'P 1'
#
loop_
_entity.id
_entity.type
_entity.pdbx_description
1 polymer ?
#
loop_
_entity_poly.entity_id
_entity_poly.type
_entity_poly.pdbx_seq_one_letter_code
_entity_poly.pdbx_strand_id
1 'polypeptide(L)' 'MTSRLNPEDQKHVEAYLQLSQHRVERRPFRPWMLLVLVLAVTIGLGLLSRFISYLTL' A
#
# COMPACT_ATOMS: atom_id res chain seq x y z
N MET A 1 -10.90 -26.59 9.94
CA MET A 1 -12.26 -26.12 10.29
C MET A 1 -12.52 -26.43 11.76
N THR A 2 -13.04 -25.42 12.48
CA THR A 2 -13.56 -25.44 13.86
C THR A 2 -12.65 -26.03 14.94
N SER A 3 -11.62 -25.27 15.35
CA SER A 3 -11.28 -25.28 16.78
C SER A 3 -12.37 -24.46 17.46
N ARG A 4 -13.41 -25.15 17.98
CA ARG A 4 -14.43 -24.51 18.80
C ARG A 4 -13.73 -24.13 20.10
N LEU A 5 -13.20 -22.91 20.15
CA LEU A 5 -12.82 -22.31 21.43
C LEU A 5 -14.05 -22.38 22.33
N ASN A 6 -13.80 -22.61 23.62
CA ASN A 6 -14.83 -22.53 24.64
C ASN A 6 -15.55 -21.18 24.45
N PRO A 7 -16.89 -21.09 24.52
CA PRO A 7 -17.63 -19.84 24.35
C PRO A 7 -17.11 -18.65 25.15
N GLU A 8 -16.47 -18.88 26.30
CA GLU A 8 -15.78 -17.81 27.05
C GLU A 8 -14.53 -17.30 26.34
N ASP A 9 -13.64 -18.19 25.91
CA ASP A 9 -12.43 -17.82 25.19
C ASP A 9 -12.75 -17.13 23.86
N GLN A 10 -13.84 -17.55 23.20
CA GLN A 10 -14.29 -16.93 21.96
C GLN A 10 -14.75 -15.48 22.19
N LYS A 11 -15.43 -15.18 23.31
CA LYS A 11 -15.78 -13.80 23.71
C LYS A 11 -14.54 -12.96 23.99
N HIS A 12 -13.53 -13.52 24.64
CA HIS A 12 -12.27 -12.81 24.89
C HIS A 12 -11.54 -12.46 23.59
N VAL A 13 -11.50 -13.38 22.63
CA VAL A 13 -10.93 -13.16 21.31
C VAL A 13 -11.70 -12.08 20.54
N GLU A 14 -13.04 -12.14 20.53
CA GLU A 14 -13.86 -11.12 19.88
C GLU A 14 -13.66 -9.74 20.51
N ALA A 15 -13.64 -9.64 21.84
CA ALA A 15 -13.36 -8.38 22.55
C ALA A 15 -11.97 -7.82 22.19
N TYR A 16 -10.96 -8.70 22.07
CA TYR A 16 -9.61 -8.31 21.68
C TYR A 16 -9.51 -7.84 20.21
N LEU A 17 -10.19 -8.52 19.29
CA LEU A 17 -10.21 -8.14 17.87
C LEU A 17 -11.02 -6.86 17.61
N GLN A 18 -11.99 -6.53 18.46
CA GLN A 18 -12.77 -5.29 18.37
C GLN A 18 -12.03 -4.04 18.86
N LEU A 19 -10.88 -4.20 19.55
CA LEU A 19 -10.04 -3.08 19.98
C LEU A 19 -9.72 -2.16 18.80
N SER A 20 -9.82 -0.85 19.03
CA SER A 20 -9.64 0.20 18.01
C SER A 20 -8.29 0.09 17.28
N GLN A 21 -7.25 -0.38 17.96
CA GLN A 21 -5.92 -0.62 17.39
C GLN A 21 -5.89 -1.70 16.28
N HIS A 22 -6.82 -2.67 16.29
CA HIS A 22 -6.90 -3.73 15.29
C HIS A 22 -7.81 -3.36 14.11
N ARG A 23 -8.56 -2.25 14.22
CA ARG A 23 -9.44 -1.73 13.18
C ARG A 23 -8.70 -0.79 12.22
N VAL A 24 -7.48 -1.16 11.84
CA VAL A 24 -6.73 -0.39 10.84
C VAL A 24 -7.38 -0.64 9.48
N GLU A 25 -8.15 0.33 8.99
CA GLU A 25 -8.61 0.37 7.61
C GLU A 25 -7.38 0.44 6.70
N ARG A 26 -6.95 -0.72 6.22
CA ARG A 26 -5.89 -0.79 5.22
C ARG A 26 -6.46 -0.20 3.94
N ARG A 27 -6.00 0.99 3.59
CA ARG A 27 -6.36 1.60 2.31
C ARG A 27 -6.04 0.60 1.20
N PRO A 28 -6.97 0.39 0.25
CA PRO A 28 -6.74 -0.55 -0.84
C PRO A 28 -5.47 -0.14 -1.58
N PHE A 29 -4.60 -1.11 -1.83
CA PHE A 29 -3.39 -0.88 -2.62
C PHE A 29 -3.80 -0.49 -4.05
N ARG A 30 -3.35 0.69 -4.50
CA ARG A 30 -3.68 1.25 -5.82
C ARG A 30 -2.47 1.10 -6.76
N PRO A 31 -2.29 -0.04 -7.45
CA PRO A 31 -1.10 -0.32 -8.26
C PRO A 31 -0.88 0.71 -9.39
N TRP A 32 -1.97 1.24 -9.94
CA TRP A 32 -1.94 2.26 -10.98
C TRP A 32 -1.22 3.55 -10.57
N MET A 33 -1.34 3.95 -9.30
CA MET A 33 -0.68 5.17 -8.82
C MET A 33 0.85 5.00 -8.83
N LEU A 34 1.33 3.83 -8.43
CA LEU A 34 2.76 3.51 -8.48
C LEU A 34 3.25 3.41 -9.93
N LEU A 35 2.46 2.79 -10.81
CA LEU A 35 2.80 2.66 -12.23
C LEU A 35 2.93 4.04 -12.91
N VAL A 36 1.97 4.94 -12.68
CA VAL A 36 2.00 6.32 -13.21
C VAL A 36 3.21 7.08 -12.67
N LEU A 37 3.52 6.95 -11.37
CA LEU A 37 4.67 7.61 -10.76
C LEU A 37 5.98 7.15 -11.39
N VAL A 38 6.17 5.83 -11.57
CA VAL A 38 7.38 5.27 -12.19
C VAL A 38 7.52 5.75 -13.63
N LEU A 39 6.44 5.72 -14.41
CA LEU A 39 6.44 6.22 -15.78
C LEU A 39 6.79 7.71 -15.85
N ALA A 40 6.16 8.53 -15.01
CA ALA A 40 6.39 9.97 -14.97
C ALA A 40 7.86 10.31 -14.66
N VAL A 41 8.45 9.65 -13.66
CA VAL A 41 9.87 9.85 -13.30
C VAL A 41 10.78 9.40 -14.43
N THR A 42 10.53 8.24 -15.02
CA THR A 42 11.34 7.69 -16.12
C THR A 42 11.32 8.61 -17.34
N ILE A 43 10.13 9.06 -17.75
CA ILE A 43 9.96 9.99 -18.86
C ILE A 43 10.61 11.34 -18.53
N GLY A 44 10.38 11.87 -17.34
CA GLY A 44 10.95 13.15 -16.90
C GLY A 44 12.47 13.16 -16.94
N LEU A 45 13.12 12.12 -16.41
CA LEU A 45 14.57 11.97 -16.48
C LEU A 45 15.07 11.81 -17.91
N GLY A 46 14.35 11.07 -18.77
CA GLY A 46 14.69 10.93 -20.18
C GLY A 46 14.62 12.25 -20.95
N LEU A 47 13.57 13.04 -20.73
CA LEU A 47 13.42 14.38 -21.31
C LEU A 47 14.51 15.32 -20.81
N LEU A 48 14.80 15.30 -19.50
CA LEU A 48 15.84 16.13 -18.90
C LEU A 48 17.22 15.79 -19.48
N SER A 49 17.53 14.50 -19.61
CA SER A 49 18.76 14.02 -20.24
C SER A 49 18.89 14.53 -21.68
N ARG A 50 17.81 14.40 -22.48
CA ARG A 50 17.80 14.90 -23.86
C ARG A 50 17.94 16.41 -23.95
N PHE A 51 17.32 17.15 -23.02
CA PHE A 51 17.41 18.61 -22.95
C PHE A 51 18.84 19.07 -22.65
N ILE A 52 19.50 18.46 -21.66
CA ILE A 52 20.89 18.74 -21.34
C ILE A 52 21.78 18.41 -22.55
N SER A 53 21.56 17.25 -23.17
CA SER A 53 22.31 16.83 -24.35
C SER A 53 22.20 17.86 -25.49
N TYR A 54 21.00 18.40 -25.72
CA TYR A 54 20.77 19.47 -26.72
C TYR A 54 21.48 20.79 -26.38
N LEU A 55 21.66 21.12 -25.10
CA LEU A 55 22.37 22.33 -24.69
C LEU A 55 23.90 22.20 -24.78
N THR A 56 24.41 20.97 -24.74
CA THR A 56 25.86 20.69 -24.76
C THR A 56 26.41 20.38 -26.15
N LEU A 57 25.57 19.92 -27.08
CA LEU A 57 25.90 19.65 -28.49
C LEU A 57 25.74 20.91 -29.33
#